data_AF-A0A392QPT7-F1
#
_entry.id   AF-A0A392QPT7-F1
#
_cell.length_a   1.000
_cell.length_b   1.000
_cell.length_c   1.000
_cell.angle_alpha   90.00
_cell.angle_beta   90.00
_cell.angle_gamma   90.00
#
_symmetry.space_group_name_H-M   'P 1'
#
loop_
_entity.id
_entity.type
_entity.pdbx_description
1 polymer ?
#
loop_
_entity_poly.entity_id
_entity_poly.type
_entity_poly.pdbx_seq_one_letter_code
_entity_poly.pdbx_strand_id
1 'polypeptide(L)'
;HKRFANAFPKYCKLVDKARLFCTNGVGVPPKLIGWKDGDHNLLVDPDDIKSLKNVASLNSEADSIYELHKEPSPVMEPGSVWNDFVLSPSRSSVQKELRKSICKIEKSIRKM
;
A
#
# COMPACT_ATOMS: atom_id res chain seq x y z
N HIS A 1 2.44 10.70 5.33
CA HIS A 1 1.87 9.39 5.73
C HIS A 1 2.44 8.86 7.05
N LYS A 2 3.75 8.58 7.19
CA LYS A 2 4.35 8.09 8.46
C LYS A 2 4.00 8.94 9.69
N ARG A 3 4.15 10.27 9.59
CA ARG A 3 3.78 11.20 10.69
C ARG A 3 2.30 11.08 11.09
N PHE A 4 1.40 11.02 10.09
CA PHE A 4 -0.03 10.79 10.32
C PHE A 4 -0.28 9.47 11.03
N ALA A 5 0.30 8.38 10.54
CA ALA A 5 0.12 7.05 11.11
C ALA A 5 0.59 6.97 12.57
N ASN A 6 1.70 7.64 12.91
CA ASN A 6 2.20 7.75 14.29
C ASN A 6 1.33 8.63 15.19
N ALA A 7 0.71 9.68 14.64
CA ALA A 7 -0.12 10.61 15.40
C ALA A 7 -1.56 10.13 15.58
N PHE A 8 -2.08 9.31 14.66
CA PHE A 8 -3.47 8.90 14.60
C PHE A 8 -3.99 8.28 15.92
N PRO A 9 -3.26 7.37 16.60
CA PRO A 9 -3.73 6.83 17.88
C PRO A 9 -3.88 7.90 18.97
N LYS A 10 -3.00 8.92 19.00
CA LYS A 10 -3.09 10.05 19.94
C LYS A 10 -4.23 10.99 19.56
N TYR A 11 -4.40 11.25 18.27
CA TYR A 11 -5.51 12.03 17.74
C TYR A 11 -6.87 11.44 18.15
N CYS A 12 -7.04 10.12 18.07
CA CYS A 12 -8.26 9.45 18.53
C CYS A 12 -8.53 9.61 20.02
N LYS A 13 -7.53 9.88 20.87
CA LYS A 13 -7.78 10.15 22.30
C LYS A 13 -8.39 11.53 22.54
N LEU A 14 -8.20 12.46 21.59
CA LEU A 14 -8.58 13.87 21.74
C LEU A 14 -9.83 14.23 20.93
N VAL A 15 -10.14 13.44 19.90
CA VAL A 15 -11.23 13.75 18.96
C VAL A 15 -12.28 12.64 18.99
N ASP A 16 -13.53 13.06 19.20
CA ASP A 16 -14.70 12.20 19.06
C ASP A 16 -15.10 12.03 17.60
N LYS A 17 -15.75 10.91 17.29
CA LYS A 17 -16.22 10.60 15.92
C LYS A 17 -15.09 10.52 14.88
N ALA A 18 -13.87 10.23 15.31
CA ALA A 18 -12.74 10.03 14.40
C ALA A 18 -12.99 8.79 13.51
N ARG A 19 -12.74 8.93 12.21
CA ARG A 19 -12.88 7.86 11.21
C ARG A 19 -11.60 7.74 10.40
N LEU A 20 -11.17 6.50 10.16
CA LEU A 20 -10.03 6.15 9.33
C LEU A 20 -10.50 5.33 8.14
N PHE A 21 -10.22 5.82 6.94
CA PHE A 21 -10.55 5.14 5.70
C PHE A 21 -9.27 4.65 5.01
N CYS A 22 -9.35 3.48 4.39
CA CYS A 22 -8.31 2.86 3.58
C CYS A 22 -8.71 2.91 2.10
N THR A 23 -7.77 3.30 1.25
CA THR A 23 -7.97 3.42 -0.21
C THR A 23 -6.99 2.53 -0.97
N ASN A 24 -6.58 1.40 -0.39
CA ASN A 24 -5.58 0.52 -1.01
C ASN A 24 -6.13 -0.30 -2.19
N GLY A 25 -7.45 -0.42 -2.31
CA GLY A 25 -8.05 -1.14 -3.44
C GLY A 25 -8.11 -0.28 -4.70
N VAL A 26 -7.75 -0.87 -5.84
CA VAL A 26 -7.84 -0.20 -7.15
C VAL A 26 -9.28 -0.22 -7.64
N GLY A 27 -9.84 0.94 -7.96
CA GLY A 27 -11.19 1.07 -8.53
C GLY A 27 -12.33 0.78 -7.56
N VAL A 28 -12.07 0.68 -6.26
CA VAL A 28 -13.08 0.45 -5.22
C VAL A 28 -13.21 1.67 -4.30
N PRO A 29 -14.38 1.90 -3.68
CA PRO A 29 -14.57 3.00 -2.74
C PRO A 29 -13.69 2.82 -1.48
N PRO A 30 -13.39 3.92 -0.76
CA PRO A 30 -12.65 3.85 0.50
C PRO A 30 -13.35 2.94 1.52
N LYS A 31 -12.61 2.01 2.13
CA LYS A 31 -13.12 1.14 3.20
C LYS A 31 -12.92 1.81 4.55
N LEU A 32 -13.92 1.80 5.43
CA LEU A 32 -13.76 2.24 6.83
C LEU A 32 -12.99 1.17 7.60
N ILE A 33 -11.82 1.52 8.15
CA ILE A 33 -10.91 0.58 8.82
C ILE A 33 -10.66 0.91 10.29
N GLY A 34 -11.10 2.08 10.74
CA GLY A 34 -11.07 2.47 12.14
C GLY A 34 -12.11 3.54 12.44
N TRP A 35 -12.77 3.44 13.59
CA TRP A 35 -13.77 4.39 14.03
C TRP A 35 -13.75 4.51 15.57
N LYS A 36 -13.78 5.74 16.09
CA LYS A 36 -14.07 6.05 17.50
C LYS A 36 -15.40 6.75 17.63
N ASP A 37 -16.23 6.36 18.59
CA ASP A 37 -17.44 7.09 18.97
C ASP A 37 -17.47 7.35 20.47
N GLY A 38 -17.67 8.62 20.84
CA GLY A 38 -17.59 9.11 22.22
C GLY A 38 -16.34 8.64 22.98
N ASP A 39 -16.57 8.19 24.22
CA ASP A 39 -15.53 7.72 25.14
C ASP A 39 -15.05 6.29 24.87
N HIS A 40 -15.56 5.61 23.84
CA HIS A 40 -15.12 4.27 23.52
C HIS A 40 -13.71 4.25 22.92
N ASN A 41 -13.00 3.14 23.14
CA ASN A 41 -11.71 2.90 22.48
C ASN A 41 -11.89 2.81 20.95
N LEU A 42 -10.84 3.15 20.20
CA LEU A 42 -10.84 3.04 18.75
C LEU A 42 -11.13 1.59 18.33
N LEU A 43 -12.27 1.37 17.66
CA LEU A 43 -12.60 0.11 17.00
C LEU A 43 -11.85 0.06 15.68
N VAL A 44 -11.15 -1.05 15.42
CA VAL A 44 -10.31 -1.24 14.23
C VAL A 44 -10.61 -2.59 13.59
N ASP A 45 -10.59 -2.62 12.26
CA ASP A 45 -10.46 -3.87 11.51
C ASP A 45 -8.99 -4.34 11.69
N PRO A 46 -8.75 -5.51 12.34
CA PRO A 46 -7.40 -5.95 12.69
C PRO A 46 -6.52 -6.25 11.47
N ASP A 47 -7.12 -6.65 10.35
CA ASP A 47 -6.39 -6.95 9.13
C ASP A 47 -5.99 -5.65 8.41
N ASP A 48 -6.92 -4.70 8.35
CA ASP A 48 -6.66 -3.43 7.65
C ASP A 48 -5.81 -2.45 8.44
N ILE A 49 -5.92 -2.42 9.77
CA ILE A 49 -5.10 -1.53 10.61
C ILE A 49 -3.60 -1.87 10.52
N LYS A 50 -3.26 -3.09 10.10
CA LYS A 50 -1.88 -3.50 9.79
C LYS A 50 -1.24 -2.54 8.77
N SER A 51 -2.00 -2.07 7.79
CA SER A 51 -1.49 -1.09 6.80
C SER A 51 -1.03 0.21 7.46
N LEU A 52 -1.79 0.73 8.44
CA LEU A 52 -1.41 1.93 9.19
C LEU A 52 -0.14 1.71 10.01
N LYS A 53 -0.02 0.55 10.68
CA LYS A 53 1.18 0.16 11.45
C LYS A 53 2.40 0.03 10.54
N ASN A 54 2.24 -0.57 9.36
CA ASN A 54 3.31 -0.69 8.38
C ASN A 54 3.80 0.69 7.92
N VAL A 55 2.89 1.62 7.62
CA VAL A 55 3.24 3.00 7.24
C VAL A 55 3.95 3.75 8.38
N ALA A 56 3.55 3.51 9.63
CA ALA A 56 4.18 4.09 10.80
C ALA A 56 5.63 3.61 11.02
N SER A 57 5.93 2.35 10.66
CA SER A 57 7.23 1.71 10.88
C SER A 57 8.25 1.94 9.77
N LEU A 58 7.84 2.43 8.60
CA LEU A 58 8.73 2.67 7.46
C LEU A 58 9.94 3.52 7.82
N ASN A 59 11.10 3.21 7.25
CA ASN A 59 12.26 4.09 7.29
C ASN A 59 12.04 5.25 6.31
N SER A 60 11.99 6.50 6.81
CA SER A 60 11.77 7.67 5.94
C SER A 60 13.03 8.10 5.19
N GLU A 61 14.19 7.67 5.66
CA GLU A 61 15.50 8.00 5.09
C GLU A 61 16.03 6.88 4.18
N ALA A 62 15.23 5.84 3.94
CA ALA A 62 15.63 4.72 3.09
C ALA A 62 15.89 5.20 1.66
N ASP A 63 17.05 4.84 1.12
CA ASP A 63 17.39 5.05 -0.30
C ASP A 63 17.04 3.84 -1.17
N SER A 64 16.73 2.72 -0.54
CA SER A 64 16.51 1.43 -1.16
C SER A 64 15.29 0.71 -0.57
N ILE A 65 14.66 -0.13 -1.39
CA ILE A 65 13.50 -0.92 -0.97
C ILE A 65 13.83 -1.90 0.16
N TYR A 66 15.09 -2.35 0.24
CA TYR A 66 15.56 -3.23 1.31
C TYR A 66 15.62 -2.52 2.66
N GLU A 67 15.81 -1.20 2.67
CA GLU A 67 15.90 -0.38 3.88
C GLU A 67 14.54 0.20 4.31
N LEU A 68 13.56 0.18 3.41
CA LEU A 68 12.27 0.83 3.60
C LEU A 68 11.46 0.19 4.74
N HIS A 69 11.50 -1.14 4.85
CA HIS A 69 10.83 -1.90 5.89
C HIS A 69 11.82 -2.36 6.95
N LYS A 70 11.38 -2.39 8.22
CA LYS A 70 12.16 -3.02 9.30
C LYS A 70 12.13 -4.55 9.14
N GLU A 71 13.21 -5.22 9.56
CA GLU A 71 13.28 -6.69 9.53
C GLU A 71 12.29 -7.36 10.50
N PRO A 72 11.63 -8.47 10.11
CA PRO A 72 11.71 -9.10 8.78
C PRO A 72 11.00 -8.29 7.69
N SER A 73 11.72 -8.01 6.59
CA SER A 73 11.20 -7.19 5.49
C SER A 73 10.26 -8.00 4.59
N PRO A 74 9.00 -7.57 4.35
CA PRO A 74 8.08 -8.25 3.44
C PRO A 74 8.62 -8.36 2.01
N VAL A 75 9.56 -7.49 1.66
CA VAL A 75 10.24 -7.46 0.35
C VAL A 75 11.12 -8.70 0.18
N MET A 76 11.65 -9.24 1.28
CA MET A 76 12.60 -10.36 1.31
C MET A 76 11.92 -11.72 1.52
N GLU A 77 10.62 -11.73 1.77
CA GLU A 77 9.86 -12.97 1.96
C GLU A 77 9.70 -13.75 0.64
N PRO A 78 9.71 -15.09 0.66
CA PRO A 78 9.34 -15.90 -0.49
C PRO A 78 7.93 -15.54 -0.98
N GLY A 79 7.74 -15.37 -2.30
CA GLY A 79 6.47 -14.89 -2.87
C GLY A 79 6.33 -13.37 -2.90
N SER A 80 7.37 -12.63 -2.49
CA SER A 80 7.42 -11.18 -2.63
C SER A 80 7.42 -10.77 -4.10
N VAL A 81 6.48 -9.89 -4.45
CA VAL A 81 6.37 -9.30 -5.80
C VAL A 81 7.66 -8.62 -6.24
N TRP A 82 8.47 -8.13 -5.28
CA TRP A 82 9.74 -7.50 -5.59
C TRP A 82 10.73 -8.49 -6.20
N ASN A 83 10.91 -9.66 -5.59
CA ASN A 83 11.82 -10.68 -6.09
C ASN A 83 11.26 -11.36 -7.34
N ASP A 84 9.97 -11.71 -7.31
CA ASP A 84 9.37 -12.53 -8.36
C ASP A 84 9.11 -11.75 -9.66
N PHE A 85 8.85 -10.44 -9.56
CA PHE A 85 8.49 -9.62 -10.72
C PHE A 85 9.39 -8.41 -10.91
N VAL A 86 9.61 -7.59 -9.88
CA VAL A 86 10.27 -6.28 -10.05
C VAL A 86 11.77 -6.41 -10.33
N LEU A 87 12.43 -7.33 -9.63
CA LEU A 87 13.86 -7.61 -9.71
C LEU A 87 14.17 -8.80 -10.64
N SER A 88 13.14 -9.43 -11.20
CA SER A 88 13.30 -10.57 -12.11
C SER A 88 14.13 -10.18 -13.34
N PRO A 89 15.18 -10.95 -13.71
CA PRO A 89 15.99 -10.69 -14.90
C PRO A 89 15.18 -10.66 -16.21
N SER A 90 14.06 -11.40 -16.27
CA SER A 90 13.18 -11.44 -17.43
C SER A 90 12.22 -10.25 -17.52
N ARG A 91 12.14 -9.40 -16.49
CA ARG A 91 11.20 -8.26 -16.46
C ARG A 91 11.30 -7.37 -17.70
N SER A 92 12.52 -7.06 -18.14
CA SER A 92 12.74 -6.18 -19.30
C SER A 92 12.20 -6.77 -20.60
N SER A 93 12.42 -8.06 -20.85
CA SER A 93 11.88 -8.73 -22.05
C SER A 93 10.36 -8.81 -21.99
N VAL A 94 9.80 -9.22 -20.85
CA VAL A 94 8.35 -9.30 -20.62
C VAL A 94 7.68 -7.94 -20.82
N GLN A 95 8.23 -6.85 -20.25
CA GLN A 95 7.70 -5.50 -20.43
C GLN A 95 7.75 -5.03 -21.89
N LYS A 96 8.81 -5.39 -22.63
CA LYS A 96 8.93 -5.06 -24.05
C LYS A 96 7.88 -5.79 -24.89
N GLU A 97 7.60 -7.05 -24.59
CA GLU A 97 6.54 -7.81 -25.25
C GLU A 97 5.16 -7.27 -24.92
N LEU A 98 4.88 -7.02 -23.64
CA LEU A 98 3.62 -6.43 -23.19
C LEU A 98 3.37 -5.09 -23.89
N ARG A 99 4.37 -4.21 -23.94
CA ARG A 99 4.26 -2.92 -24.65
C ARG A 99 3.97 -3.10 -26.13
N LYS A 100 4.64 -4.03 -26.81
CA LYS A 100 4.37 -4.33 -28.23
C LYS A 100 2.93 -4.79 -28.43
N SER A 101 2.43 -5.67 -27.56
CA SER A 101 1.06 -6.18 -27.63
C SER A 101 0.03 -5.08 -27.40
N ILE A 102 0.21 -4.24 -26.38
CA ILE A 102 -0.65 -3.08 -26.10
C ILE A 102 -0.67 -2.13 -27.30
N CYS A 103 0.50 -1.75 -27.83
CA CYS A 103 0.56 -0.86 -29.00
C CYS A 103 -0.11 -1.45 -30.25
N LYS A 104 -0.09 -2.77 -30.44
CA LYS A 104 -0.82 -3.42 -31.55
C LYS A 104 -2.33 -3.26 -31.36
N ILE A 105 -2.84 -3.52 -30.16
CA ILE A 105 -4.26 -3.38 -29.80
C ILE A 105 -4.72 -1.93 -29.98
N GLU A 106 -3.98 -0.97 -29.43
CA GLU A 106 -4.31 0.45 -29.53
C GLU A 106 -4.36 0.95 -30.98
N LYS A 107 -3.41 0.50 -31.84
CA LYS A 107 -3.43 0.81 -33.28
C LYS A 107 -4.61 0.18 -34.00
N SER A 108 -5.05 -1.01 -33.57
CA SER A 108 -6.23 -1.66 -34.13
C SER A 108 -7.52 -0.92 -33.76
N ILE A 109 -7.63 -0.47 -32.51
CA ILE A 109 -8.79 0.31 -32.03
C ILE A 109 -8.88 1.65 -32.76
N ARG A 110 -7.75 2.34 -32.99
CA ARG A 110 -7.73 3.64 -33.69
C ARG A 110 -8.00 3.57 -35.20
N LYS A 111 -7.98 2.38 -35.79
CA LYS A 111 -8.30 2.16 -37.22
C LYS A 111 -9.77 1.83 -37.46
N MET A 112 -10.52 1.51 -36.40
CA MET A 112 -11.99 1.50 -36.41
C MET A 112 -12.51 2.92 -36.21
#